data_AF-A0A2V5X7V9-F1
#
_entry.id   AF-A0A2V5X7V9-F1
#
_cell.length_a   1.000
_cell.length_b   1.000
_cell.length_c   1.000
_cell.angle_alpha   90.00
_cell.angle_beta   90.00
_cell.angle_gamma   90.00
#
_symmetry.space_group_name_H-M   'P 1'
#
loop_
_entity.id
_entity.type
_entity.pdbx_description
1 polymer ?
#
loop_
_entity_poly.entity_id
_entity_poly.type
_entity_poly.pdbx_seq_one_letter_code
_entity_poly.pdbx_strand_id
1 'polypeptide(L)'
;METAASSPPWQPITFGGVAAFSRASFGRLFLVQFTVALLVAASVLCFLMSAWFPMVQKAIARLPEKGAIRNGQLEWNSPSPSWLTEGTFLSINVDAAGGSRFGQSADVQLELERNGFKICSLFGCVAVPYPRNRTITLNRAEAEPWWGAWRPFVVAGAGAGVVICMMLSWLVLATI
;
A
#
# COMPACT_ATOMS: atom_id res chain seq x y z
N MET A 1 42.58 -30.46 -32.00
CA MET A 1 41.29 -29.75 -31.97
C MET A 1 41.01 -29.39 -30.53
N GLU A 2 41.32 -28.15 -30.15
CA GLU A 2 41.03 -27.63 -28.81
C GLU A 2 39.53 -27.41 -28.67
N THR A 3 38.89 -28.11 -27.72
CA THR A 3 37.50 -27.88 -27.34
C THR A 3 37.43 -26.57 -26.56
N ALA A 4 36.87 -25.53 -27.18
CA ALA A 4 36.58 -24.26 -26.51
C ALA A 4 35.76 -24.53 -25.24
N ALA A 5 36.28 -24.11 -24.09
CA ALA A 5 35.57 -24.17 -22.83
C ALA A 5 34.33 -23.28 -22.93
N SER A 6 33.15 -23.90 -23.02
CA SER A 6 31.87 -23.23 -22.98
C SER A 6 31.75 -22.47 -21.66
N SER A 7 31.76 -21.14 -21.73
CA SER A 7 31.50 -20.28 -20.56
C SER A 7 30.21 -20.73 -19.86
N PRO A 8 30.22 -20.91 -18.53
CA PRO A 8 29.04 -21.37 -17.82
C PRO A 8 27.90 -20.35 -18.03
N PRO A 9 26.67 -20.83 -18.31
CA PRO A 9 25.55 -19.95 -18.61
C PRO A 9 25.27 -18.99 -17.45
N TRP A 10 25.26 -17.69 -17.76
CA TRP A 10 25.14 -16.60 -16.78
C TRP A 10 23.70 -16.40 -16.27
N GLN A 11 22.70 -16.81 -17.04
CA GLN A 11 21.29 -16.51 -16.79
C GLN A 11 20.53 -17.76 -16.27
N PRO A 12 19.80 -17.67 -15.13
CA PRO A 12 19.04 -18.78 -14.56
C PRO A 12 17.65 -18.92 -15.20
N ILE A 13 17.58 -18.86 -16.53
CA ILE A 13 16.33 -18.93 -17.28
C ILE A 13 16.21 -20.27 -18.02
N THR A 14 17.31 -21.05 -18.05
CA THR A 14 17.38 -22.38 -18.66
C THR A 14 17.70 -23.44 -17.61
N PHE A 15 17.25 -24.69 -17.84
CA PHE A 15 17.55 -25.82 -16.94
C PHE A 15 19.06 -25.98 -16.67
N GLY A 16 19.91 -25.73 -17.67
CA GLY A 16 21.37 -25.73 -17.53
C GLY A 16 21.91 -24.53 -16.73
N GLY A 17 21.26 -23.37 -16.82
CA GLY A 17 21.53 -22.21 -15.98
C GLY A 17 21.24 -22.49 -14.50
N VAL A 18 20.08 -23.09 -14.19
CA VAL A 18 19.70 -23.47 -12.81
C VAL A 18 20.69 -24.46 -12.22
N ALA A 19 21.11 -25.48 -12.98
CA ALA A 19 22.13 -26.44 -12.54
C ALA A 19 23.50 -25.78 -12.32
N ALA A 20 23.90 -24.81 -13.14
CA ALA A 20 25.14 -24.05 -12.95
C ALA A 20 25.11 -23.14 -11.70
N PHE A 21 23.93 -22.76 -11.23
CA PHE A 21 23.77 -21.97 -10.00
C PHE A 21 23.95 -22.80 -8.71
N SER A 22 23.81 -24.13 -8.76
CA SER A 22 24.16 -25.01 -7.63
C SER A 22 25.65 -24.96 -7.25
N ARG A 23 26.52 -24.53 -8.18
CA ARG A 23 27.97 -24.33 -7.98
C ARG A 23 28.39 -22.86 -7.99
N ALA A 24 27.44 -21.92 -8.08
CA ALA A 24 27.74 -20.49 -8.19
C ALA A 24 28.07 -19.87 -6.84
N SER A 25 28.92 -18.83 -6.84
CA SER A 25 29.27 -18.11 -5.62
C SER A 25 28.08 -17.37 -5.03
N PHE A 26 28.06 -17.27 -3.70
CA PHE A 26 27.01 -16.60 -2.92
C PHE A 26 26.70 -15.17 -3.44
N GLY A 27 27.73 -14.47 -3.94
CA GLY A 27 27.57 -13.12 -4.53
C GLY A 27 26.77 -13.09 -5.84
N ARG A 28 26.88 -14.10 -6.71
CA ARG A 28 26.13 -14.13 -7.98
C ARG A 28 24.66 -14.44 -7.74
N LEU A 29 24.36 -15.32 -6.79
CA LEU A 29 23.00 -15.58 -6.32
C LEU A 29 22.39 -14.28 -5.78
N PHE A 30 23.07 -13.63 -4.83
CA PHE A 30 22.61 -12.39 -4.21
C PHE A 30 22.33 -11.28 -5.23
N LEU A 31 23.18 -11.12 -6.25
CA LEU A 31 23.00 -10.07 -7.28
C LEU A 31 21.73 -10.30 -8.12
N VAL A 32 21.50 -11.53 -8.57
CA VAL A 32 20.30 -11.87 -9.36
C VAL A 32 19.05 -11.71 -8.50
N GLN A 33 19.08 -12.23 -7.27
CA GLN A 33 18.01 -12.09 -6.29
C GLN A 33 17.69 -10.62 -6.03
N PHE A 34 18.70 -9.80 -5.75
CA PHE A 34 18.51 -8.36 -5.56
C PHE A 34 17.93 -7.66 -6.79
N THR A 35 18.36 -8.03 -8.01
CA THR A 35 17.85 -7.43 -9.25
C THR A 35 16.37 -7.75 -9.46
N VAL A 36 15.97 -9.01 -9.24
CA VAL A 36 14.57 -9.41 -9.32
C VAL A 36 13.74 -8.72 -8.23
N ALA A 37 14.25 -8.61 -7.01
CA ALA A 37 13.59 -7.89 -5.93
C ALA A 37 13.40 -6.40 -6.26
N LEU A 38 14.39 -5.75 -6.88
CA LEU A 38 14.29 -4.36 -7.34
C LEU A 38 13.24 -4.20 -8.44
N LEU A 39 13.17 -5.13 -9.40
CA LEU A 39 12.15 -5.09 -10.45
C LEU A 39 10.74 -5.19 -9.86
N VAL A 40 10.53 -6.11 -8.91
CA VAL A 40 9.24 -6.25 -8.23
C VAL A 40 8.92 -5.01 -7.40
N ALA A 41 9.90 -4.48 -6.66
CA ALA A 41 9.72 -3.23 -5.92
C ALA A 41 9.35 -2.08 -6.85
N ALA A 42 10.01 -1.93 -8.00
CA ALA A 42 9.67 -0.91 -8.98
C ALA A 42 8.24 -1.05 -9.50
N SER A 43 7.78 -2.28 -9.81
CA SER A 43 6.39 -2.52 -10.22
C SER A 43 5.37 -2.13 -9.14
N VAL A 44 5.63 -2.50 -7.88
CA VAL A 44 4.77 -2.13 -6.74
C VAL A 44 4.74 -0.62 -6.54
N LEU A 45 5.89 0.04 -6.61
CA LEU A 45 5.99 1.50 -6.46
C LEU A 45 5.28 2.23 -7.61
N CYS A 46 5.41 1.76 -8.85
CA CYS A 46 4.65 2.27 -9.98
C CYS A 46 3.14 2.18 -9.73
N PHE A 47 2.66 1.03 -9.27
CA PHE A 47 1.24 0.85 -8.95
C PHE A 47 0.79 1.79 -7.81
N LEU A 48 1.58 1.90 -6.75
CA LEU A 48 1.30 2.79 -5.61
C LEU A 48 1.21 4.26 -6.05
N MET A 49 2.14 4.70 -6.90
CA MET A 49 2.19 6.07 -7.41
C MET A 49 1.08 6.36 -8.43
N SER A 50 0.69 5.39 -9.26
CA SER A 50 -0.29 5.60 -10.32
C SER A 50 -1.74 5.38 -9.89
N ALA A 51 -2.00 4.43 -8.99
CA ALA A 51 -3.37 4.08 -8.59
C ALA A 51 -3.74 4.63 -7.20
N TRP A 52 -2.84 4.55 -6.22
CA TRP A 52 -3.18 4.86 -4.83
C TRP A 52 -2.97 6.33 -4.48
N PHE A 53 -1.82 6.92 -4.85
CA PHE A 53 -1.53 8.33 -4.52
C PHE A 53 -2.55 9.32 -5.09
N PRO A 54 -3.01 9.20 -6.35
CA PRO A 54 -4.03 10.10 -6.87
C PRO A 54 -5.36 9.97 -6.13
N MET A 55 -5.68 8.78 -5.60
CA MET A 55 -6.90 8.54 -4.83
C MET A 55 -6.81 9.19 -3.45
N VAL A 56 -5.68 9.05 -2.76
CA VAL A 56 -5.45 9.73 -1.48
C VAL A 56 -5.47 11.26 -1.67
N GLN A 57 -4.85 11.78 -2.73
CA GLN A 57 -4.89 13.21 -3.04
C GLN A 57 -6.31 13.71 -3.34
N LYS A 58 -7.11 12.95 -4.11
CA LYS A 58 -8.53 13.26 -4.35
C LYS A 58 -9.33 13.27 -3.05
N ALA A 59 -9.05 12.35 -2.14
CA ALA A 59 -9.72 12.29 -0.84
C ALA A 59 -9.40 13.54 -0.02
N ILE A 60 -8.11 13.88 0.12
CA ILE A 60 -7.64 15.09 0.81
C ILE A 60 -8.25 16.35 0.18
N ALA A 61 -8.29 16.43 -1.15
CA ALA A 61 -8.89 17.55 -1.87
C ALA A 61 -10.40 17.67 -1.67
N ARG A 62 -11.11 16.61 -1.26
CA ARG A 62 -12.55 16.66 -0.93
C ARG A 62 -12.83 16.74 0.58
N LEU A 63 -11.80 16.65 1.43
CA LEU A 63 -11.98 16.87 2.86
C LEU A 63 -12.52 18.30 3.10
N PRO A 64 -13.41 18.47 4.10
CA PRO A 64 -13.92 19.77 4.49
C PRO A 64 -12.81 20.62 5.11
N GLU A 65 -12.98 21.95 5.08
CA GLU A 65 -12.05 22.87 5.75
C GLU A 65 -12.07 22.74 7.28
N LYS A 66 -13.19 22.27 7.84
CA LYS A 66 -13.39 22.07 9.28
C LYS A 66 -14.05 20.70 9.53
N GLY A 67 -13.22 19.69 9.72
CA GLY A 67 -13.61 18.37 10.22
C GLY A 67 -12.70 17.99 11.39
N ALA A 68 -13.25 17.38 12.43
CA ALA A 68 -12.47 16.91 13.56
C ALA A 68 -13.12 15.69 14.21
N ILE A 69 -12.31 14.73 14.63
CA ILE A 69 -12.74 13.68 15.54
C ILE A 69 -12.43 14.17 16.95
N ARG A 70 -13.47 14.42 17.76
CA ARG A 70 -13.36 14.89 19.14
C ARG A 70 -14.14 13.96 20.06
N ASN A 71 -13.54 13.57 21.19
CA ASN A 71 -14.17 12.71 22.19
C ASN A 71 -14.77 11.40 21.63
N GLY A 72 -14.15 10.84 20.58
CA GLY A 72 -14.66 9.64 19.92
C GLY A 72 -15.85 9.86 18.97
N GLN A 73 -16.15 11.12 18.62
CA GLN A 73 -17.19 11.47 17.66
C GLN A 73 -16.63 12.27 16.49
N LEU A 74 -17.11 11.98 15.28
CA LEU A 74 -16.80 12.75 14.08
C LEU A 74 -17.67 14.02 14.04
N GLU A 75 -17.05 15.18 14.25
CA GLU A 75 -17.63 16.49 13.97
C GLU A 75 -17.46 16.79 12.48
N TRP A 76 -18.53 16.58 11.72
CA TRP A 76 -18.59 16.82 10.28
C TRP A 76 -19.46 18.04 9.98
N ASN A 77 -18.85 19.13 9.49
CA ASN A 77 -19.55 20.40 9.19
C ASN A 77 -19.91 20.56 7.71
N SER A 78 -20.06 19.46 6.98
CA SER A 78 -20.42 19.43 5.56
C SER A 78 -21.62 18.52 5.33
N PRO A 79 -22.32 18.62 4.18
CA PRO A 79 -23.48 17.77 3.90
C PRO A 79 -23.08 16.30 4.03
N SER A 80 -23.85 15.54 4.82
CA SER A 80 -23.71 14.08 4.96
C SER A 80 -24.99 13.43 4.42
N PRO A 81 -24.91 12.30 3.70
CA PRO A 81 -23.71 11.54 3.32
C PRO A 81 -22.88 12.20 2.19
N SER A 82 -21.55 12.09 2.25
CA SER A 82 -20.64 12.61 1.21
C SER A 82 -19.56 11.61 0.81
N TRP A 83 -19.36 11.43 -0.50
CA TRP A 83 -18.26 10.65 -1.09
C TRP A 83 -17.00 11.51 -1.16
N LEU A 84 -16.01 11.22 -0.31
CA LEU A 84 -14.70 11.89 -0.32
C LEU A 84 -13.84 11.41 -1.48
N THR A 85 -13.92 10.13 -1.83
CA THR A 85 -13.32 9.59 -3.05
C THR A 85 -14.07 8.35 -3.50
N GLU A 86 -14.34 8.30 -4.80
CA GLU A 86 -14.95 7.17 -5.47
C GLU A 86 -13.96 6.66 -6.52
N GLY A 87 -13.61 5.38 -6.44
CA GLY A 87 -12.90 4.69 -7.49
C GLY A 87 -12.68 3.22 -7.16
N THR A 88 -12.18 2.48 -8.15
CA THR A 88 -12.25 1.02 -8.19
C THR A 88 -11.48 0.32 -7.07
N PHE A 89 -10.34 0.87 -6.64
CA PHE A 89 -9.48 0.22 -5.64
C PHE A 89 -9.72 0.73 -4.20
N LEU A 90 -10.03 2.03 -4.06
CA LEU A 90 -10.21 2.68 -2.77
C LEU A 90 -11.39 3.65 -2.83
N SER A 91 -12.40 3.44 -2.00
CA SER A 91 -13.48 4.41 -1.79
C SER A 91 -13.49 4.90 -0.34
N ILE A 92 -13.68 6.20 -0.15
CA ILE A 92 -13.75 6.82 1.18
C ILE A 92 -15.05 7.60 1.29
N ASN A 93 -15.89 7.21 2.24
CA ASN A 93 -17.25 7.70 2.43
C ASN A 93 -17.43 8.22 3.84
N VAL A 94 -18.30 9.20 4.00
CA VAL A 94 -18.66 9.73 5.31
C VAL A 94 -20.16 9.67 5.50
N ASP A 95 -20.59 8.92 6.52
CA ASP A 95 -21.97 8.91 7.03
C ASP A 95 -21.97 9.29 8.51
N ALA A 96 -21.95 10.60 8.77
CA ALA A 96 -22.06 11.14 10.12
C ALA A 96 -23.49 11.09 10.69
N ALA A 97 -24.51 10.85 9.85
CA ALA A 97 -25.92 10.82 10.23
C ALA A 97 -26.43 9.40 10.56
N GLY A 98 -25.76 8.36 10.07
CA GLY A 98 -26.01 6.96 10.42
C GLY A 98 -27.28 6.39 9.80
N GLY A 99 -27.42 6.50 8.48
CA GLY A 99 -28.62 6.05 7.76
C GLY A 99 -28.39 5.62 6.32
N SER A 100 -27.16 5.67 5.82
CA SER A 100 -26.81 5.40 4.42
C SER A 100 -26.18 4.01 4.31
N ARG A 101 -26.75 3.15 3.45
CA ARG A 101 -26.05 1.91 3.04
C ARG A 101 -25.24 2.25 1.80
N PHE A 102 -23.96 2.54 1.96
CA PHE A 102 -23.07 2.58 0.80
C PHE A 102 -22.91 1.16 0.28
N GLY A 103 -23.24 0.94 -0.99
CA GLY A 103 -22.85 -0.29 -1.68
C GLY A 103 -21.32 -0.37 -1.74
N GLN A 104 -20.78 -1.58 -1.69
CA GLN A 104 -19.34 -1.79 -1.86
C GLN A 104 -18.98 -1.53 -3.32
N SER A 105 -18.44 -0.34 -3.59
CA SER A 105 -18.06 0.11 -4.93
C SER A 105 -16.56 -0.05 -5.23
N ALA A 106 -15.77 -0.52 -4.25
CA ALA A 106 -14.31 -0.63 -4.35
C ALA A 106 -13.75 -1.87 -3.61
N ASP A 107 -12.54 -2.29 -3.98
CA ASP A 107 -11.81 -3.39 -3.32
C ASP A 107 -11.56 -3.11 -1.83
N VAL A 108 -11.29 -1.85 -1.49
CA VAL A 108 -11.20 -1.36 -0.11
C VAL A 108 -12.10 -0.13 0.04
N GLN A 109 -13.03 -0.20 0.97
CA GLN A 109 -13.97 0.86 1.29
C GLN A 109 -13.78 1.30 2.75
N LEU A 110 -13.48 2.58 2.95
CA LEU A 110 -13.38 3.21 4.26
C LEU A 110 -14.64 4.07 4.49
N GLU A 111 -15.46 3.68 5.44
CA GLU A 111 -16.66 4.40 5.85
C GLU A 111 -16.42 5.07 7.19
N LEU A 112 -16.40 6.40 7.22
CA LEU A 112 -16.31 7.18 8.43
C LEU A 112 -17.73 7.42 8.97
N GLU A 113 -18.03 6.79 10.10
CA GLU A 113 -19.29 6.96 10.82
C GLU A 113 -19.14 8.00 11.95
N ARG A 114 -20.24 8.29 12.64
CA ARG A 114 -20.22 9.22 13.80
C ARG A 114 -19.33 8.73 14.95
N ASN A 115 -19.33 7.44 15.28
CA ASN A 115 -18.66 6.91 16.48
C ASN A 115 -17.41 6.06 16.18
N GLY A 116 -17.06 5.91 14.91
CA GLY A 116 -15.93 5.10 14.49
C GLY A 116 -15.75 5.14 12.97
N PHE A 117 -14.85 4.30 12.48
CA PHE A 117 -14.70 4.06 11.06
C PHE A 117 -14.78 2.56 10.78
N LYS A 118 -15.28 2.20 9.61
CA LYS A 118 -15.34 0.82 9.11
C LYS A 118 -14.46 0.71 7.89
N ILE A 119 -13.64 -0.33 7.87
CA ILE A 119 -12.87 -0.72 6.69
C ILE A 119 -13.47 -2.02 6.18
N CYS A 120 -14.11 -1.95 5.02
CA CYS A 120 -14.61 -3.11 4.30
C CYS A 120 -13.67 -3.44 3.15
N SER A 121 -13.31 -4.71 3.01
CA SER A 121 -12.62 -5.22 1.84
C SER A 121 -13.23 -6.56 1.43
N LEU A 122 -12.71 -7.18 0.37
CA LEU A 122 -13.11 -8.51 -0.09
C LEU A 122 -12.99 -9.58 1.00
N PHE A 123 -12.09 -9.38 1.97
CA PHE A 123 -11.86 -10.29 3.10
C PHE A 123 -12.79 -10.04 4.31
N GLY A 124 -13.69 -9.06 4.24
CA GLY A 124 -14.63 -8.73 5.31
C GLY A 124 -14.55 -7.27 5.77
N CYS A 125 -15.38 -6.93 6.75
CA CYS A 125 -15.48 -5.59 7.31
C CYS A 125 -15.00 -5.56 8.76
N VAL A 126 -14.12 -4.61 9.07
CA VAL A 126 -13.63 -4.35 10.42
C VAL A 126 -14.10 -2.96 10.84
N ALA A 127 -14.83 -2.90 11.96
CA ALA A 127 -15.25 -1.65 12.58
C ALA A 127 -14.30 -1.28 13.72
N VAL A 128 -13.73 -0.08 13.67
CA VAL A 128 -12.81 0.43 14.69
C VAL A 128 -13.42 1.68 15.33
N PRO A 129 -13.63 1.70 16.65
CA PRO A 129 -14.15 2.87 17.35
C PRO A 129 -13.11 3.99 17.42
N TYR A 130 -13.56 5.24 17.39
CA TYR A 130 -12.64 6.37 17.55
C TYR A 130 -12.08 6.43 18.98
N PRO A 131 -10.79 6.80 19.14
CA PRO A 131 -10.21 7.00 20.46
C PRO A 131 -10.88 8.19 21.16
N ARG A 132 -11.39 7.97 22.39
CA ARG A 132 -12.08 9.02 23.17
C ARG A 132 -11.14 10.06 23.76
N ASN A 133 -9.85 9.76 23.87
CA ASN A 133 -8.84 10.59 24.56
C ASN A 133 -7.95 11.41 23.61
N ARG A 134 -8.16 11.32 22.29
CA ARG A 134 -7.38 12.08 21.31
C ARG A 134 -8.29 12.81 20.35
N THR A 135 -7.99 14.09 20.16
CA THR A 135 -8.58 14.89 19.10
C THR A 135 -7.74 14.71 17.85
N ILE A 136 -8.36 14.22 16.78
CA ILE A 136 -7.72 14.09 15.46
C ILE A 136 -8.40 15.09 14.55
N THR A 137 -7.67 16.12 14.15
CA THR A 137 -8.10 17.09 13.16
C THR A 137 -8.14 16.43 11.78
N LEU A 138 -9.31 16.50 11.14
CA LEU A 138 -9.59 15.90 9.84
C LEU A 138 -9.96 17.02 8.85
N ASN A 139 -9.07 18.01 8.75
CA ASN A 139 -9.22 19.16 7.87
C ASN A 139 -8.27 19.04 6.66
N ARG A 140 -8.63 19.66 5.55
CA ARG A 140 -7.75 19.73 4.37
C ARG A 140 -6.42 20.41 4.69
N ALA A 141 -6.48 21.49 5.49
CA ALA A 141 -5.34 22.34 5.81
C ALA A 141 -4.19 21.61 6.55
N GLU A 142 -4.47 20.57 7.32
CA GLU A 142 -3.42 19.74 7.95
C GLU A 142 -3.17 18.45 7.18
N ALA A 143 -4.21 17.83 6.60
CA ALA A 143 -4.07 16.57 5.87
C ALA A 143 -3.19 16.70 4.62
N GLU A 144 -3.27 17.82 3.90
CA GLU A 144 -2.47 18.07 2.69
C GLU A 144 -0.97 18.21 2.97
N PRO A 145 -0.51 19.10 3.88
CA PRO A 145 0.90 19.19 4.22
C PRO A 145 1.41 17.94 4.94
N TRP A 146 0.59 17.30 5.78
CA TRP A 146 0.99 16.05 6.44
C TRP A 146 1.21 14.93 5.43
N TRP A 147 0.29 14.75 4.47
CA TRP A 147 0.45 13.79 3.39
C TRP A 147 1.66 14.12 2.52
N GLY A 148 1.87 15.39 2.17
CA GLY A 148 3.05 15.84 1.43
C GLY A 148 4.36 15.45 2.12
N ALA A 149 4.43 15.58 3.45
CA ALA A 149 5.60 15.21 4.23
C ALA A 149 5.82 13.70 4.31
N TRP A 150 4.75 12.91 4.49
CA TRP A 150 4.85 11.45 4.68
C TRP A 150 4.94 10.65 3.39
N ARG A 151 4.43 11.17 2.27
CA ARG A 151 4.47 10.52 0.96
C ARG A 151 5.84 9.94 0.59
N PRO A 152 6.98 10.67 0.65
CA PRO A 152 8.28 10.10 0.31
C PRO A 152 8.70 8.95 1.25
N PHE A 153 8.38 9.04 2.54
CA PHE A 153 8.67 7.98 3.51
C PHE A 153 7.82 6.73 3.26
N VAL A 154 6.56 6.89 2.86
CA VAL A 154 5.69 5.77 2.47
C VAL A 154 6.24 5.06 1.24
N VAL A 155 6.68 5.79 0.21
CA VAL A 155 7.33 5.20 -0.98
C VAL A 155 8.61 4.47 -0.59
N ALA A 156 9.49 5.11 0.18
CA ALA A 156 10.76 4.51 0.59
C ALA A 156 10.54 3.25 1.44
N GLY A 157 9.63 3.31 2.41
CA GLY A 157 9.27 2.18 3.27
C GLY A 157 8.63 1.03 2.49
N ALA A 158 7.73 1.32 1.55
CA ALA A 158 7.13 0.29 0.69
C ALA A 158 8.18 -0.39 -0.19
N GLY A 159 9.06 0.39 -0.83
CA GLY A 159 10.14 -0.14 -1.67
C GLY A 159 11.11 -1.01 -0.87
N ALA A 160 11.59 -0.51 0.26
CA ALA A 160 12.48 -1.26 1.15
C ALA A 160 11.78 -2.52 1.70
N GLY A 161 10.51 -2.40 2.10
CA GLY A 161 9.72 -3.51 2.62
C GLY A 161 9.55 -4.64 1.60
N VAL A 162 9.26 -4.32 0.33
CA VAL A 162 9.16 -5.32 -0.75
C VAL A 162 10.50 -6.04 -0.95
N VAL A 163 11.61 -5.29 -1.01
CA VAL A 163 12.94 -5.88 -1.16
C VAL A 163 13.28 -6.80 0.00
N ILE A 164 13.08 -6.35 1.24
CA ILE A 164 13.36 -7.14 2.46
C ILE A 164 12.47 -8.39 2.51
N CYS A 165 11.17 -8.25 2.25
CA CYS A 165 10.24 -9.37 2.23
C CYS A 165 10.65 -10.42 1.19
N MET A 166 11.05 -9.98 -0.01
CA MET A 166 11.55 -10.88 -1.05
C MET A 166 12.87 -11.55 -0.67
N MET A 167 13.79 -10.83 -0.01
CA MET A 167 15.02 -11.45 0.52
C MET A 167 14.70 -12.52 1.56
N LEU A 168 13.79 -12.22 2.50
CA LEU A 168 13.42 -13.12 3.58
C LEU A 168 12.67 -14.35 3.05
N SER A 169 11.77 -14.19 2.09
CA SER A 169 11.03 -15.32 1.50
C SER A 169 11.98 -16.29 0.80
N TRP A 170 12.98 -15.79 0.09
CA TRP A 170 14.02 -16.63 -0.52
C TRP A 170 14.95 -17.27 0.50
N LEU A 171 15.29 -16.59 1.59
CA LEU A 171 16.04 -17.21 2.68
C LEU A 171 15.26 -18.36 3.32
N VAL A 172 13.98 -18.15 3.61
CA VAL A 172 13.10 -19.19 4.14
C VAL A 172 13.00 -20.36 3.16
N LEU A 173 12.79 -20.09 1.88
CA LEU A 173 12.69 -21.12 0.85
C LEU A 173 13.99 -21.91 0.67
N ALA A 174 15.15 -21.28 0.88
CA ALA A 174 16.45 -21.95 0.82
C ALA A 174 16.72 -22.85 2.05
N THR A 175 16.00 -22.64 3.15
CA THR A 175 16.14 -23.45 4.38
C THR A 175 15.19 -24.64 4.48
N ILE A 176 14.15 -24.70 3.62
CA ILE A 176 13.17 -25.78 3.55
C ILE A 176 13.58 -26.76 2.46
#